data_AF-A0A379VME7-F1
#
_entry.id   AF-A0A379VME7-F1
#
_cell.length_a   1.000
_cell.length_b   1.000
_cell.length_c   1.000
_cell.angle_alpha   90.00
_cell.angle_beta   90.00
_cell.angle_gamma   90.00
#
_symmetry.space_group_name_H-M   'P 1'
#
loop_
_entity.id
_entity.type
_entity.pdbx_description
1 polymer ?
#
loop_
_entity_poly.entity_id
_entity_poly.type
_entity_poly.pdbx_seq_one_letter_code
_entity_poly.pdbx_strand_id
1 'polypeptide(L)'
;MMLVGQAGVRAANDGNFPKIYGEMDKNGIPKKGLLLAAVKMTALMILITIMNSSGGKASDLFGELTGIAVLLTMLPYFYSCVDLIRFEGFNIRNSVSLICSVLGCAFCFIALMGASSFELSGTFIVSLIILMFYGRKMHQRQNNDSDNNTAEAL
;
A
#
# COMPACT_ATOMS: atom_id res chain seq x y z
N MET A 1 -1.15 -16.34 1.93
CA MET A 1 -0.74 -14.96 1.62
C MET A 1 0.75 -14.76 1.94
N MET A 2 1.66 -15.26 1.09
CA MET A 2 3.10 -14.93 1.23
C MET A 2 3.44 -13.54 0.66
N LEU A 3 2.69 -13.08 -0.36
CA LEU A 3 2.94 -11.81 -1.04
C LEU A 3 2.95 -10.62 -0.06
N VAL A 4 1.94 -10.50 0.81
CA VAL A 4 1.83 -9.39 1.78
C VAL A 4 2.93 -9.46 2.85
N GLY A 5 3.32 -10.68 3.25
CA GLY A 5 4.42 -10.87 4.21
C GLY A 5 5.77 -10.46 3.63
N GLN A 6 6.08 -10.91 2.40
CA GLN A 6 7.34 -10.59 1.72
C GLN A 6 7.41 -9.12 1.28
N ALA A 7 6.28 -8.53 0.86
CA ALA A 7 6.19 -7.09 0.60
C ALA A 7 6.49 -6.27 1.86
N GLY A 8 5.96 -6.71 3.02
CA GLY A 8 6.27 -6.11 4.32
C GLY A 8 7.74 -6.24 4.72
N VAL A 9 8.36 -7.39 4.46
CA VAL A 9 9.81 -7.61 4.71
C VAL A 9 10.65 -6.66 3.86
N ARG A 10 10.37 -6.56 2.57
CA ARG A 10 11.09 -5.64 1.67
C ARG A 10 10.92 -4.19 2.11
N ALA A 11 9.69 -3.79 2.44
CA ALA A 11 9.43 -2.43 2.92
C ALA A 11 10.08 -2.14 4.28
N ALA A 12 10.27 -3.14 5.15
CA ALA A 12 11.01 -3.01 6.40
C ALA A 12 12.52 -2.94 6.15
N ASN A 13 13.02 -3.66 5.16
CA ASN A 13 14.43 -3.64 4.75
C ASN A 13 14.81 -2.30 4.08
N ASP A 14 13.90 -1.72 3.30
CA ASP A 14 14.04 -0.37 2.72
C ASP A 14 13.94 0.74 3.80
N GLY A 15 13.74 0.34 5.06
CA GLY A 15 13.58 1.19 6.21
C GLY A 15 12.22 1.86 6.29
N ASN A 16 11.29 1.63 5.35
CA ASN A 16 9.96 2.26 5.31
C ASN A 16 8.98 1.70 6.35
N PHE A 17 9.17 0.45 6.79
CA PHE A 17 8.38 -0.22 7.84
C PHE A 17 9.18 -0.52 9.11
N PRO A 18 8.53 -0.75 10.26
CA PRO A 18 9.20 -1.16 11.50
C PRO A 18 9.98 -2.46 11.34
N LYS A 19 11.15 -2.58 12.00
CA LYS A 19 12.05 -3.74 11.89
C LYS A 19 11.37 -5.08 12.23
N ILE A 20 10.33 -5.09 13.06
CA ILE A 20 9.54 -6.29 13.41
C ILE A 20 8.91 -6.99 12.18
N TYR A 21 8.64 -6.24 11.11
CA TYR A 21 8.09 -6.78 9.86
C TYR A 21 9.17 -7.35 8.92
N GLY A 22 10.44 -7.01 9.14
CA GLY A 22 11.60 -7.48 8.37
C GLY A 22 12.26 -8.73 8.94
N GLU A 23 11.92 -9.14 10.16
CA GLU A 23 12.50 -10.32 10.79
C GLU A 23 12.00 -11.61 10.12
N MET A 24 12.93 -12.31 9.46
CA MET A 24 12.70 -13.62 8.86
C MET A 24 13.22 -14.73 9.78
N ASP A 25 12.49 -15.84 9.81
CA ASP A 25 12.94 -17.07 10.49
C ASP A 25 13.98 -17.84 9.64
N LYS A 26 14.63 -18.86 10.23
CA LYS A 26 15.62 -19.73 9.57
C LYS A 26 15.15 -20.34 8.24
N ASN A 27 13.85 -20.47 8.05
CA ASN A 27 13.23 -20.99 6.82
C ASN A 27 12.87 -19.88 5.80
N GLY A 28 13.30 -18.63 6.01
CA GLY A 28 12.99 -17.50 5.11
C GLY A 28 11.55 -16.98 5.22
N ILE A 29 10.84 -17.34 6.29
CA ILE A 29 9.42 -16.99 6.48
C ILE A 29 9.29 -15.83 7.48
N PRO A 30 8.57 -14.74 7.15
CA PRO A 30 8.34 -13.62 8.06
C PRO A 30 7.27 -13.95 9.11
N LYS A 31 7.64 -14.79 10.09
CA LYS A 31 6.71 -15.29 11.13
C LYS A 31 6.07 -14.17 11.95
N LYS A 32 6.87 -13.18 12.38
CA LYS A 32 6.39 -12.05 13.20
C LYS A 32 5.46 -11.13 12.40
N GLY A 33 5.82 -10.82 11.15
CA GLY A 33 4.96 -10.06 10.25
C GLY A 33 3.65 -10.78 9.94
N LEU A 34 3.69 -12.10 9.74
CA LEU A 34 2.50 -12.92 9.51
C LEU A 34 1.60 -12.99 10.74
N LEU A 35 2.19 -13.14 11.93
CA LEU A 35 1.44 -13.13 13.19
C LEU A 35 0.76 -11.78 13.43
N LEU A 36 1.48 -10.67 13.23
CA LEU A 36 0.88 -9.33 13.35
C LEU A 36 -0.24 -9.12 12.34
N ALA A 37 -0.08 -9.65 11.12
CA ALA A 37 -1.09 -9.58 10.07
C ALA A 37 -2.35 -10.41 10.41
N ALA A 38 -2.18 -11.56 11.06
CA ALA A 38 -3.30 -12.37 11.54
C ALA A 38 -4.05 -11.63 12.65
N VAL A 39 -3.33 -11.09 13.64
CA VAL A 39 -3.92 -10.34 14.76
C VAL A 39 -4.73 -9.14 14.28
N LYS A 40 -4.21 -8.33 13.33
CA LYS A 40 -4.97 -7.18 12.80
C LYS A 40 -6.25 -7.61 12.08
N MET A 41 -6.23 -8.72 11.35
CA MET A 41 -7.42 -9.23 10.64
C MET A 41 -8.48 -9.68 11.63
N THR A 42 -8.08 -10.42 12.67
CA THR A 42 -9.00 -10.85 13.74
C THR A 42 -9.56 -9.65 14.51
N ALA A 43 -8.71 -8.68 14.87
CA ALA A 43 -9.14 -7.46 15.55
C ALA A 43 -10.15 -6.65 14.72
N LEU A 44 -9.90 -6.49 13.42
CA LEU A 44 -10.82 -5.82 12.50
C LEU A 44 -12.18 -6.52 12.47
N MET A 45 -12.20 -7.85 12.39
CA MET A 45 -13.45 -8.62 12.38
C MET A 45 -14.24 -8.46 13.69
N ILE A 46 -13.55 -8.47 14.83
CA ILE A 46 -14.18 -8.24 16.14
C ILE A 46 -14.76 -6.83 16.21
N LEU A 47 -14.02 -5.82 15.76
CA LEU A 47 -14.46 -4.42 15.75
C LEU A 47 -15.71 -4.23 14.90
N ILE A 48 -15.71 -4.76 13.67
CA ILE A 48 -16.89 -4.75 12.79
C ILE A 48 -18.07 -5.44 13.48
N THR A 49 -17.85 -6.59 14.11
CA THR A 49 -18.92 -7.32 14.81
C THR A 49 -19.52 -6.50 15.96
N ILE A 50 -18.69 -5.81 16.75
CA ILE A 50 -19.16 -4.95 17.86
C ILE A 50 -19.92 -3.73 17.33
N MET A 51 -19.41 -3.04 16.29
CA MET A 51 -20.11 -1.89 15.70
C MET A 51 -21.46 -2.26 15.10
N ASN A 52 -21.62 -3.50 14.64
CA ASN A 52 -22.90 -4.00 14.13
C ASN A 52 -23.94 -4.29 15.22
N SER A 53 -23.52 -4.45 16.49
CA SER A 53 -24.45 -4.59 17.61
C SER A 53 -25.33 -3.35 17.84
N SER A 54 -25.04 -2.21 17.20
CA SER A 54 -25.82 -0.96 17.27
C SER A 54 -26.85 -0.77 16.15
N GLY A 55 -27.14 -1.80 15.34
CA GLY A 55 -28.26 -1.81 14.39
C GLY A 55 -27.91 -1.67 12.90
N GLY A 56 -26.63 -1.80 12.54
CA GLY A 56 -26.17 -1.89 11.15
C GLY A 56 -26.09 -3.33 10.63
N LYS A 57 -26.09 -3.52 9.30
CA LYS A 57 -25.80 -4.83 8.67
C LYS A 57 -24.30 -4.98 8.46
N ALA A 58 -23.69 -6.02 9.05
CA ALA A 58 -22.23 -6.19 9.01
C ALA A 58 -21.67 -6.37 7.60
N SER A 59 -22.50 -6.92 6.71
CA SER A 59 -22.19 -7.10 5.31
C SER A 59 -21.97 -5.78 4.57
N ASP A 60 -22.72 -4.72 4.91
CA ASP A 60 -22.62 -3.43 4.21
C ASP A 60 -21.31 -2.72 4.60
N LEU A 61 -20.98 -2.71 5.89
CA LEU A 61 -19.71 -2.13 6.36
C LEU A 61 -18.50 -2.89 5.83
N PHE A 62 -18.58 -4.22 5.78
CA PHE A 62 -17.51 -5.03 5.20
C PHE A 62 -17.38 -4.80 3.68
N GLY A 63 -18.51 -4.66 2.98
CA GLY A 63 -18.55 -4.32 1.56
C GLY A 63 -17.89 -2.98 1.27
N GLU A 64 -18.22 -1.95 2.04
CA GLU A 64 -17.65 -0.61 1.92
C GLU A 64 -16.16 -0.58 2.23
N LEU A 65 -15.72 -1.25 3.31
CA LEU A 65 -14.29 -1.41 3.62
C LEU A 65 -13.53 -2.17 2.51
N THR A 66 -14.17 -3.17 1.92
CA THR A 66 -13.59 -3.92 0.79
C THR A 66 -13.48 -3.02 -0.44
N GLY A 67 -14.48 -2.20 -0.72
CA GLY A 67 -14.45 -1.21 -1.80
C GLY A 67 -13.30 -0.22 -1.65
N ILE A 68 -13.16 0.38 -0.46
CA ILE A 68 -12.03 1.28 -0.12
C ILE A 68 -10.69 0.56 -0.30
N ALA A 69 -10.57 -0.67 0.19
CA ALA A 69 -9.33 -1.45 0.08
C ALA A 69 -8.98 -1.77 -1.39
N VAL A 70 -9.96 -2.16 -2.20
CA VAL A 70 -9.77 -2.44 -3.63
C VAL A 70 -9.32 -1.18 -4.35
N LEU A 71 -9.99 -0.04 -4.13
CA LEU A 71 -9.58 1.23 -4.73
C LEU A 71 -8.17 1.67 -4.29
N LEU A 72 -7.81 1.44 -3.03
CA LEU A 72 -6.46 1.69 -2.53
C LEU A 72 -5.41 0.81 -3.24
N THR A 73 -5.77 -0.42 -3.63
CA THR A 73 -4.90 -1.28 -4.45
C THR A 73 -4.87 -0.91 -5.93
N MET A 74 -5.81 -0.12 -6.42
CA MET A 74 -5.76 0.39 -7.81
C MET A 74 -4.68 1.46 -7.99
N LEU A 75 -4.35 2.25 -6.96
CA LEU A 75 -3.26 3.23 -7.02
C LEU A 75 -1.87 2.60 -7.34
N PRO A 76 -1.41 1.54 -6.65
CA PRO A 76 -0.15 0.88 -7.00
C PRO A 76 -0.21 0.18 -8.37
N TYR A 77 -1.38 -0.29 -8.82
CA TYR A 77 -1.52 -0.79 -10.19
C TYR A 77 -1.37 0.32 -11.23
N PHE A 78 -1.99 1.47 -10.99
CA PHE A 78 -1.83 2.64 -11.85
C PHE A 78 -0.36 3.07 -11.92
N TYR A 79 0.33 3.13 -10.77
CA TYR A 79 1.76 3.43 -10.73
C TYR A 79 2.59 2.42 -11.55
N SER A 80 2.28 1.14 -11.44
CA SER A 80 2.97 0.09 -12.20
C SER A 80 2.75 0.21 -13.71
N CYS A 81 1.55 0.59 -14.16
CA CYS A 81 1.27 0.82 -15.58
C CYS A 81 2.03 2.04 -16.12
N VAL A 82 2.12 3.12 -15.32
CA VAL A 82 2.87 4.32 -15.66
C VAL A 82 4.38 4.05 -15.71
N ASP A 83 4.90 3.29 -14.76
CA ASP A 83 6.32 2.89 -14.73
C ASP A 83 6.68 2.04 -15.96
N LEU A 84 5.79 1.12 -16.35
CA LEU A 84 5.98 0.30 -17.56
C LEU A 84 6.01 1.16 -18.83
N ILE A 85 5.12 2.17 -18.94
CA ILE A 85 5.14 3.16 -20.03
C ILE A 85 6.43 4.00 -20.03
N ARG A 86 6.94 4.37 -18.85
CA ARG A 86 8.16 5.15 -18.68
C ARG A 86 9.42 4.35 -19.03
N PHE A 87 9.48 3.09 -18.60
CA PHE A 87 10.64 2.19 -18.73
C PHE A 87 10.76 1.61 -20.15
N GLU A 88 9.63 1.33 -20.80
CA GLU A 88 9.57 0.72 -22.13
C GLU A 88 9.72 1.72 -23.30
N GLY A 89 9.85 3.02 -23.01
CA GLY A 89 9.76 4.15 -23.95
C GLY A 89 9.98 3.84 -25.45
N PHE A 90 8.97 4.16 -26.27
CA PHE A 90 8.91 4.17 -27.75
C PHE A 90 9.68 3.07 -28.54
N ASN A 91 9.98 1.92 -27.94
CA ASN A 91 10.58 0.81 -28.67
C ASN A 91 9.47 -0.03 -29.34
N ILE A 92 9.40 0.01 -30.67
CA ILE A 92 8.33 -0.62 -31.49
C ILE A 92 8.22 -2.15 -31.30
N ARG A 93 9.24 -2.80 -30.74
CA ARG A 93 9.26 -4.25 -30.52
C ARG A 93 8.40 -4.72 -29.34
N ASN A 94 7.93 -3.83 -28.46
CA ASN A 94 7.08 -4.20 -27.34
C ASN A 94 5.74 -3.43 -27.28
N SER A 95 5.19 -3.06 -28.45
CA SER A 95 3.91 -2.35 -28.56
C SER A 95 2.74 -3.04 -27.82
N VAL A 96 2.79 -4.37 -27.64
CA VAL A 96 1.80 -5.14 -26.88
C VAL A 96 1.79 -4.74 -25.40
N SER A 97 2.95 -4.57 -24.78
CA SER A 97 3.08 -4.16 -23.38
C SER A 97 2.64 -2.70 -23.18
N LEU A 98 2.93 -1.84 -24.16
CA LEU A 98 2.45 -0.46 -24.17
C LEU A 98 0.93 -0.38 -24.26
N ILE A 99 0.31 -1.16 -25.17
CA ILE A 99 -1.15 -1.28 -25.29
C ILE A 99 -1.76 -1.84 -24.00
N CYS A 100 -1.15 -2.87 -23.42
CA CYS A 100 -1.60 -3.47 -22.16
C CYS A 100 -1.57 -2.44 -21.01
N SER A 101 -0.51 -1.64 -20.92
CA SER A 101 -0.38 -0.58 -19.92
C SER A 101 -1.43 0.53 -20.08
N VAL A 102 -1.72 0.93 -21.33
CA VAL A 102 -2.77 1.92 -21.63
C VAL A 102 -4.17 1.38 -21.25
N LEU A 103 -4.46 0.11 -21.56
CA LEU A 103 -5.70 -0.54 -21.15
C LEU A 103 -5.80 -0.66 -19.62
N GLY A 104 -4.70 -0.98 -18.94
CA GLY A 104 -4.61 -1.01 -17.47
C GLY A 104 -4.88 0.36 -16.84
N CYS A 105 -4.32 1.44 -17.40
CA CYS A 105 -4.62 2.80 -16.97
C CYS A 105 -6.10 3.15 -17.18
N ALA A 106 -6.68 2.82 -18.35
CA ALA A 106 -8.09 3.07 -18.63
C ALA A 106 -9.01 2.31 -17.65
N PHE A 107 -8.69 1.06 -17.34
CA PHE A 107 -9.41 0.27 -16.33
C PHE A 107 -9.37 0.94 -14.94
N CYS A 108 -8.20 1.43 -14.51
CA CYS A 108 -8.09 2.15 -13.23
C CYS A 108 -8.96 3.41 -13.19
N PHE A 109 -9.04 4.17 -14.29
CA PHE A 109 -9.92 5.35 -14.37
C PHE A 109 -11.39 4.98 -14.30
N ILE A 110 -11.82 3.92 -14.99
CA ILE A 110 -13.21 3.43 -14.94
C ILE A 110 -13.57 2.98 -13.52
N ALA A 111 -12.67 2.27 -12.83
CA ALA A 111 -12.88 1.85 -11.46
C ALA A 111 -13.02 3.05 -10.50
N LEU A 112 -12.20 4.09 -10.67
CA LEU A 112 -12.31 5.32 -9.88
C LEU A 112 -13.61 6.10 -10.19
N MET A 113 -14.04 6.10 -11.46
CA MET A 113 -15.28 6.78 -11.88
C MET A 113 -16.54 6.06 -11.40
N GLY A 114 -16.47 4.74 -11.21
CA GLY A 114 -17.56 3.92 -10.66
C GLY A 114 -17.62 3.85 -9.13
N ALA A 115 -16.65 4.44 -8.42
CA ALA A 115 -16.57 4.41 -6.97
C ALA A 115 -17.59 5.34 -6.30
N SER A 116 -18.13 4.92 -5.16
CA SER A 116 -19.02 5.77 -4.36
C SER A 116 -18.23 6.92 -3.72
N SER A 117 -18.86 8.08 -3.51
CA SER A 117 -18.19 9.27 -2.93
C SER A 117 -17.52 8.99 -1.57
N PHE A 118 -18.13 8.11 -0.75
CA PHE A 118 -17.54 7.71 0.53
C PHE A 118 -16.28 6.85 0.35
N GLU A 119 -16.33 5.86 -0.54
CA GLU A 119 -15.18 4.99 -0.85
C GLU A 119 -14.03 5.81 -1.43
N LEU A 120 -14.34 6.72 -2.35
CA LEU A 120 -13.37 7.63 -2.97
C LEU A 120 -12.72 8.54 -1.92
N SER A 121 -13.50 9.20 -1.06
CA SER A 121 -12.98 10.05 0.01
C SER A 121 -12.08 9.27 0.96
N GLY A 122 -12.49 8.06 1.36
CA GLY A 122 -11.68 7.17 2.19
C GLY A 122 -10.32 6.85 1.56
N THR A 123 -10.29 6.55 0.26
CA THR A 123 -9.04 6.26 -0.46
C THR A 123 -8.10 7.47 -0.53
N PHE A 124 -8.64 8.67 -0.78
CA PHE A 124 -7.86 9.91 -0.82
C PHE A 124 -7.29 10.27 0.55
N ILE A 125 -8.08 10.17 1.62
CA ILE A 125 -7.63 10.42 2.99
C ILE A 125 -6.49 9.47 3.35
N VAL A 126 -6.66 8.18 3.09
CA VAL A 126 -5.61 7.17 3.36
C VAL A 126 -4.36 7.44 2.53
N SER A 127 -4.51 7.76 1.24
CA SER A 127 -3.39 8.11 0.35
C SER A 127 -2.61 9.34 0.85
N LEU A 128 -3.30 10.39 1.30
CA LEU A 128 -2.67 11.58 1.89
C LEU A 128 -1.94 11.27 3.19
N ILE A 129 -2.51 10.44 4.07
CA ILE A 129 -1.83 10.02 5.31
C ILE A 129 -0.55 9.25 4.98
N ILE A 130 -0.59 8.34 4.01
CA ILE A 130 0.59 7.60 3.56
C ILE A 130 1.65 8.56 3.03
N LEU A 131 1.27 9.53 2.20
CA LEU A 131 2.19 10.53 1.65
C LEU A 131 2.79 11.41 2.75
N MET A 132 2.00 11.86 3.73
CA MET A 132 2.47 12.67 4.85
C MET A 132 3.46 11.89 5.73
N PHE A 133 3.19 10.61 5.98
CA PHE A 133 4.09 9.74 6.72
C PHE A 133 5.39 9.49 5.96
N TYR A 134 5.29 9.23 4.65
CA TYR A 134 6.45 9.05 3.78
C TYR A 134 7.31 10.33 3.68
N GLY A 135 6.67 11.49 3.51
CA GLY A 135 7.34 12.79 3.47
C GLY A 135 8.02 13.15 4.78
N ARG A 136 7.35 12.97 5.92
CA ARG A 136 7.97 13.12 7.26
C ARG A 136 9.19 12.21 7.42
N LYS A 137 9.09 10.97 6.96
CA LYS A 137 10.16 9.99 7.03
C LYS A 137 11.35 10.35 6.13
N MET A 138 11.10 10.85 4.93
CA MET A 138 12.15 11.37 4.05
C MET A 138 12.85 12.59 4.66
N HIS A 139 12.09 13.49 5.26
CA HIS A 139 12.64 14.66 5.97
C HIS A 139 13.50 14.24 7.17
N GLN A 140 13.11 13.20 7.91
CA GLN A 140 13.91 12.64 9.01
C GLN A 140 15.18 11.93 8.55
N ARG A 141 15.18 11.27 7.38
CA ARG A 141 16.40 10.69 6.79
C ARG A 141 17.36 11.80 6.35
N GLN A 142 16.84 12.84 5.70
CA GLN A 142 17.64 13.96 5.21
C GLN A 142 18.28 14.78 6.35
N ASN A 143 17.56 15.00 7.46
CA ASN A 143 18.14 15.67 8.63
C ASN A 143 19.19 14.81 9.36
N ASN A 144 18.98 13.49 9.51
CA ASN A 144 19.98 12.61 10.13
C ASN A 144 21.27 12.50 9.31
N ASP A 145 21.18 12.47 7.97
CA ASP A 145 22.38 12.51 7.11
C ASP A 145 23.11 13.86 7.22
N SER A 146 22.39 14.97 7.44
CA SER A 146 22.99 16.30 7.60
C SER A 146 23.70 16.48 8.95
N ASP A 147 23.17 15.89 10.02
CA ASP A 147 23.77 15.91 11.36
C ASP A 147 25.00 14.98 11.46
N ASN A 148 25.00 13.82 10.79
CA ASN A 148 26.19 12.95 10.75
C ASN A 148 27.34 13.57 9.96
N ASN A 149 27.05 14.21 8.81
CA ASN A 149 28.10 14.87 8.02
C ASN A 149 28.71 16.10 8.72
N THR A 150 27.96 16.77 9.59
CA THR A 150 28.52 17.86 10.42
C THR A 150 29.27 17.35 11.64
N ALA A 151 28.87 16.20 12.21
CA ALA A 151 29.60 15.55 13.30
C ALA A 151 30.93 14.89 12.86
N GLU A 152 31.02 14.40 11.62
CA GLU A 152 32.28 13.90 11.04
C GLU A 152 33.22 15.02 10.55
N ALA A 153 32.72 16.27 10.47
CA ALA A 153 33.48 17.44 10.05
C ALA A 153 34.04 18.28 11.22
N LEU A 154 33.82 17.87 12.46
CA LEU A 154 34.35 18.47 13.70
C LEU A 154 35.32 17.50 14.40
#